data_AF-A0A5P8JQ50-F1
#
_entry.id   AF-A0A5P8JQ50-F1
#
_cell.length_a   1.000
_cell.length_b   1.000
_cell.length_c   1.000
_cell.angle_alpha   90.00
_cell.angle_beta   90.00
_cell.angle_gamma   90.00
#
_symmetry.space_group_name_H-M   'P 1'
#
loop_
_entity.id
_entity.type
_entity.pdbx_description
1 polymer ?
#
loop_
_entity_poly.entity_id
_entity_poly.type
_entity_poly.pdbx_seq_one_letter_code
_entity_poly.pdbx_strand_id
1 'polypeptide(L)'
;MKKITDERLKVRNLKNLRIAFLVENLFLYGVLGWQLIQGKGISAVLDWGNVPFAAVLIAGVTAAVLSANVSEPMADKPRMATKRLVRIGLLVWVIASIIFWLTIQEQPLGVHLALAVGCGLIIALVWTGIDAWGNHFRSNDDE
;
A
#
# COMPACT_ATOMS: atom_id res chain seq x y z
N MET A 1 -25.57 -21.85 10.25
CA MET A 1 -25.56 -20.41 9.88
C MET A 1 -26.82 -20.11 9.06
N LYS A 2 -27.63 -19.14 9.47
CA LYS A 2 -28.80 -18.74 8.67
C LYS A 2 -28.31 -17.93 7.47
N LYS A 3 -28.67 -18.35 6.25
CA LYS A 3 -28.26 -17.66 5.02
C LYS A 3 -28.92 -16.29 5.00
N ILE A 4 -28.12 -15.22 5.00
CA ILE A 4 -28.63 -13.85 4.93
C ILE A 4 -29.08 -13.62 3.48
N THR A 5 -30.39 -13.52 3.26
CA THR A 5 -30.98 -13.28 1.94
C THR A 5 -31.04 -11.81 1.57
N ASP A 6 -31.24 -10.93 2.56
CA ASP A 6 -31.36 -9.48 2.35
C ASP A 6 -30.01 -8.83 1.97
N GLU A 7 -30.01 -8.08 0.87
CA GLU A 7 -28.84 -7.36 0.36
C GLU A 7 -28.32 -6.31 1.32
N ARG A 8 -29.19 -5.60 2.04
CA ARG A 8 -28.79 -4.55 2.99
C ARG A 8 -27.95 -5.13 4.13
N LEU A 9 -28.33 -6.32 4.59
CA LEU A 9 -27.61 -7.05 5.62
C LEU A 9 -26.27 -7.61 5.10
N LYS A 10 -26.19 -8.05 3.84
CA LYS A 10 -24.92 -8.45 3.21
C LYS A 10 -23.93 -7.28 3.12
N VAL A 11 -24.38 -6.11 2.65
CA VAL A 11 -23.54 -4.91 2.54
C VAL A 11 -23.04 -4.46 3.92
N ARG A 12 -23.91 -4.47 4.94
CA ARG A 12 -23.50 -4.15 6.31
C ARG A 12 -22.47 -5.15 6.85
N ASN A 13 -22.64 -6.43 6.57
CA ASN A 13 -21.68 -7.46 6.97
C ASN A 13 -20.31 -7.27 6.29
N LEU A 14 -20.28 -6.93 5.00
CA LEU A 14 -19.04 -6.61 4.27
C LEU A 14 -18.34 -5.37 4.84
N LYS A 15 -19.10 -4.33 5.22
CA LYS A 15 -18.54 -3.15 5.90
C LYS A 15 -17.93 -3.53 7.26
N ASN A 16 -18.60 -4.37 8.03
CA ASN A 16 -18.08 -4.86 9.31
C ASN A 16 -16.80 -5.69 9.11
N LEU A 17 -16.76 -6.56 8.11
CA LEU A 17 -15.59 -7.37 7.78
C LEU A 17 -14.41 -6.49 7.35
N ARG A 18 -14.65 -5.42 6.58
CA ARG A 18 -13.63 -4.43 6.24
C ARG A 18 -13.04 -3.75 7.48
N ILE A 19 -13.89 -3.37 8.45
CA ILE A 19 -13.43 -2.75 9.70
C ILE A 19 -12.63 -3.76 10.53
N ALA A 20 -13.11 -5.00 10.67
CA ALA A 20 -12.39 -6.06 11.37
C ALA A 20 -11.00 -6.31 10.77
N PHE A 21 -10.93 -6.43 9.44
CA PHE A 21 -9.68 -6.57 8.72
C PHE A 21 -8.72 -5.39 8.96
N LEU A 22 -9.23 -4.15 8.98
CA LEU A 22 -8.42 -2.96 9.27
C LEU A 22 -7.85 -3.02 10.70
N VAL A 23 -8.66 -3.37 11.69
CA VAL A 23 -8.25 -3.49 13.09
C VAL A 23 -7.18 -4.58 13.27
N GLU A 24 -7.36 -5.75 12.64
CA GLU A 24 -6.38 -6.85 12.68
C GLU A 24 -5.03 -6.43 12.08
N ASN A 25 -5.04 -5.77 10.92
CA ASN A 25 -3.81 -5.27 10.30
C ASN A 25 -3.13 -4.20 11.16
N LEU A 26 -3.89 -3.27 11.74
CA LEU A 26 -3.36 -2.24 12.62
C LEU A 26 -2.68 -2.86 13.86
N PHE A 27 -3.28 -3.91 14.42
CA PHE A 27 -2.69 -4.66 15.52
C PHE A 27 -1.36 -5.30 15.13
N LEU A 28 -1.27 -5.96 13.97
CA LEU A 28 -0.03 -6.55 13.46
C LEU A 28 1.06 -5.49 13.25
N TYR A 29 0.74 -4.35 12.64
CA TYR A 29 1.68 -3.23 12.52
C TYR A 29 2.11 -2.68 13.88
N GLY A 30 1.19 -2.62 14.85
CA GLY A 30 1.49 -2.24 16.23
C GLY A 30 2.48 -3.19 16.90
N VAL A 31 2.32 -4.50 16.70
CA VAL A 31 3.26 -5.52 17.21
C VAL A 31 4.64 -5.38 16.56
N LEU A 32 4.70 -5.16 15.25
CA LEU A 32 5.98 -4.93 14.55
C LEU A 32 6.65 -3.63 15.01
N GLY A 33 5.90 -2.55 15.16
CA GLY A 33 6.39 -1.28 15.70
C GLY A 33 6.88 -1.42 17.14
N TRP A 34 6.17 -2.19 17.97
CA TRP A 34 6.59 -2.48 19.34
C TRP A 34 7.91 -3.26 19.38
N GLN A 35 8.12 -4.23 18.49
CA GLN A 35 9.38 -4.97 18.38
C GLN A 35 10.56 -4.05 18.01
N LEU A 36 10.33 -3.05 17.14
CA LEU A 36 11.33 -2.04 16.82
C LEU A 36 11.66 -1.15 18.04
N ILE A 37 10.65 -0.74 18.81
CA ILE A 37 10.84 0.05 20.05
C ILE A 37 11.62 -0.75 21.10
N GLN A 38 11.42 -2.06 21.17
CA GLN A 38 12.20 -2.96 22.06
C GLN A 38 13.67 -3.14 21.61
N GLY A 39 14.10 -2.49 20.53
CA GLY A 39 15.49 -2.55 20.07
C GLY A 39 15.81 -3.80 19.23
N LYS A 40 14.81 -4.56 18.77
CA LYS A 40 15.06 -5.54 17.71
C LYS A 40 15.49 -4.78 16.45
N GLY A 41 16.64 -5.15 15.89
CA GLY A 41 17.13 -4.57 14.65
C GLY A 41 16.10 -4.70 13.53
N ILE A 42 16.02 -3.70 12.65
CA ILE A 42 15.05 -3.65 11.55
C ILE A 42 15.13 -4.92 10.69
N SER A 43 16.34 -5.43 10.46
CA SER A 43 16.60 -6.68 9.72
C SER A 43 15.93 -7.89 10.36
N ALA A 44 15.85 -7.95 11.70
CA ALA A 44 15.20 -9.04 12.42
C ALA A 44 13.66 -8.88 12.45
N VAL A 45 13.16 -7.65 12.37
CA VAL A 45 11.72 -7.38 12.31
C VAL A 45 11.16 -7.69 10.91
N LEU A 46 11.93 -7.40 9.86
CA LEU A 46 11.59 -7.66 8.47
C LEU A 46 12.03 -9.04 7.98
N ASP A 47 12.35 -9.95 8.89
CA ASP A 47 12.72 -11.33 8.55
C ASP A 47 11.48 -12.20 8.30
N TRP A 48 11.59 -13.14 7.36
CA TRP A 48 10.55 -14.15 7.09
C TRP A 48 10.27 -15.05 8.29
N GLY A 49 11.25 -15.24 9.18
CA GLY A 49 11.07 -15.94 10.45
C GLY A 49 10.17 -15.20 11.45
N ASN A 50 9.93 -13.90 11.25
CA ASN A 50 9.05 -13.12 12.10
C ASN A 50 7.59 -13.28 11.65
N VAL A 51 6.85 -14.14 12.35
CA VAL A 51 5.45 -14.49 12.04
C VAL A 51 4.55 -13.27 11.78
N PRO A 52 4.54 -12.20 12.62
CA PRO A 52 3.74 -11.02 12.32
C PRO A 52 4.10 -10.33 10.99
N PHE A 53 5.37 -10.30 10.60
CA PHE A 53 5.80 -9.71 9.34
C PHE A 53 5.35 -10.55 8.14
N ALA A 54 5.56 -11.86 8.20
CA ALA A 54 5.08 -12.80 7.19
C ALA A 54 3.56 -12.73 7.02
N ALA A 55 2.80 -12.63 8.12
CA ALA A 55 1.35 -12.50 8.09
C ALA A 55 0.89 -11.23 7.35
N VAL A 56 1.54 -10.08 7.62
CA VAL A 56 1.24 -8.82 6.92
C VAL A 56 1.53 -8.93 5.42
N LEU A 57 2.66 -9.54 5.03
CA LEU A 57 3.00 -9.73 3.62
C LEU A 57 1.98 -10.61 2.89
N ILE A 58 1.62 -11.76 3.47
CA ILE A 58 0.66 -12.69 2.88
C ILE A 58 -0.72 -12.02 2.75
N ALA A 59 -1.17 -11.33 3.81
CA ALA A 59 -2.43 -10.60 3.80
C ALA A 59 -2.43 -9.48 2.73
N GLY A 60 -1.32 -8.75 2.60
CA GLY A 60 -1.14 -7.69 1.61
C GLY A 60 -1.21 -8.21 0.17
N VAL A 61 -0.48 -9.30 -0.14
CA VAL A 61 -0.51 -9.94 -1.46
C VAL A 61 -1.91 -10.47 -1.77
N THR A 62 -2.55 -11.14 -0.80
CA THR A 62 -3.92 -11.64 -0.96
C THR A 62 -4.90 -10.52 -1.25
N ALA A 63 -4.82 -9.41 -0.50
CA ALA A 63 -5.68 -8.25 -0.71
C ALA A 63 -5.45 -7.60 -2.08
N ALA A 64 -4.21 -7.49 -2.54
CA ALA A 64 -3.88 -6.97 -3.86
C ALA A 64 -4.52 -7.82 -4.97
N VAL A 65 -4.34 -9.14 -4.93
CA VAL A 65 -4.92 -10.08 -5.92
C VAL A 65 -6.46 -10.03 -5.90
N LEU A 66 -7.09 -10.00 -4.72
CA LEU A 66 -8.54 -9.89 -4.62
C LEU A 66 -9.05 -8.56 -5.15
N SER A 67 -8.34 -7.45 -4.87
CA SER A 67 -8.74 -6.12 -5.33
C SER A 67 -8.72 -6.00 -6.86
N ALA A 68 -7.76 -6.66 -7.52
CA ALA A 68 -7.64 -6.64 -8.98
C ALA A 68 -8.82 -7.32 -9.67
N ASN A 69 -9.42 -8.34 -9.03
CA ASN A 69 -10.59 -9.04 -9.55
C ASN A 69 -11.92 -8.28 -9.35
N VAL A 70 -11.95 -7.28 -8.47
CA VAL A 70 -13.19 -6.57 -8.07
C VAL A 70 -13.23 -5.14 -8.60
N SER A 71 -12.20 -4.68 -9.32
CA SER A 71 -12.21 -3.34 -9.89
C SER A 71 -13.17 -3.27 -11.09
N GLU A 72 -14.31 -2.61 -10.89
CA GLU A 72 -15.18 -2.10 -11.95
C GLU A 72 -14.37 -1.32 -13.02
N PRO A 73 -14.84 -1.32 -14.28
CA PRO A 73 -14.18 -0.57 -15.35
C PRO A 73 -13.96 0.88 -14.91
N MET A 74 -12.75 1.38 -15.14
CA MET A 74 -12.29 2.70 -14.71
C MET A 74 -13.09 3.87 -15.31
N ALA A 75 -14.05 3.58 -16.19
CA ALA A 75 -14.87 4.50 -16.97
C ALA A 75 -15.74 5.41 -16.12
N ASP A 76 -16.33 4.92 -15.02
CA ASP A 76 -17.25 5.71 -14.18
C ASP A 76 -16.55 6.58 -13.11
N LYS A 77 -15.21 6.62 -13.10
CA LYS A 77 -14.47 7.42 -12.13
C LYS A 77 -14.09 8.78 -12.72
N PRO A 78 -14.39 9.89 -12.02
CA PRO A 78 -14.04 11.21 -12.50
C PRO A 78 -12.53 11.36 -12.63
N ARG A 79 -12.10 12.14 -13.63
CA ARG A 79 -10.70 12.43 -13.90
C ARG A 79 -10.06 13.15 -12.72
N MET A 80 -8.90 12.65 -12.29
CA MET A 80 -8.12 13.28 -11.24
C MET A 80 -7.35 14.49 -11.77
N ALA A 81 -7.37 15.60 -11.03
CA ALA A 81 -6.55 16.77 -11.33
C ALA A 81 -5.04 16.42 -11.29
N THR A 82 -4.27 16.93 -12.24
CA THR A 82 -2.82 16.68 -12.34
C THR A 82 -2.06 17.05 -11.06
N LYS A 83 -2.48 18.13 -10.37
CA LYS A 83 -1.93 18.53 -9.06
C LYS A 83 -2.12 17.47 -7.96
N ARG A 84 -3.19 16.67 -8.03
CA ARG A 84 -3.42 15.56 -7.10
C ARG A 84 -2.52 14.38 -7.44
N LEU A 85 -2.37 14.04 -8.72
CA LEU A 85 -1.48 12.97 -9.17
C LEU A 85 -0.02 13.23 -8.79
N VAL A 86 0.49 14.45 -9.00
CA VAL A 86 1.86 14.83 -8.61
C VAL A 86 2.06 14.75 -7.10
N ARG A 87 1.07 15.17 -6.30
CA ARG A 87 1.15 15.05 -4.83
C ARG A 87 1.20 13.60 -4.37
N ILE A 88 0.40 12.71 -4.99
CA ILE A 88 0.43 11.27 -4.69
C ILE A 88 1.80 10.69 -5.07
N GLY A 89 2.30 11.02 -6.27
CA GLY A 89 3.61 10.61 -6.73
C GLY A 89 4.76 11.02 -5.81
N LEU A 90 4.75 12.27 -5.34
CA LEU A 90 5.71 12.77 -4.37
C LEU A 90 5.66 11.98 -3.05
N LEU A 91 4.45 11.65 -2.59
CA LEU A 91 4.25 10.88 -1.36
C LEU A 91 4.80 9.45 -1.52
N VAL A 92 4.52 8.81 -2.65
CA VAL A 92 5.08 7.50 -3.03
C VAL A 92 6.60 7.55 -3.07
N TRP A 93 7.17 8.61 -3.66
CA TRP A 93 8.62 8.79 -3.72
C TRP A 93 9.26 8.85 -2.34
N VAL A 94 8.69 9.64 -1.42
CA VAL A 94 9.19 9.76 -0.05
C VAL A 94 9.10 8.41 0.67
N ILE A 95 7.97 7.71 0.59
CA ILE A 95 7.78 6.41 1.23
C ILE A 95 8.76 5.37 0.67
N ALA A 96 8.86 5.26 -0.66
CA ALA A 96 9.76 4.30 -1.30
C ALA A 96 11.23 4.59 -0.96
N SER A 97 11.62 5.87 -0.95
CA SER A 97 12.98 6.27 -0.58
C SER A 97 13.30 5.93 0.87
N ILE A 98 12.36 6.10 1.80
CA ILE A 98 12.51 5.69 3.21
C ILE A 98 12.66 4.18 3.31
N ILE A 99 11.84 3.41 2.60
CA ILE A 99 11.92 1.93 2.61
C ILE A 99 13.31 1.50 2.12
N PHE A 100 13.79 2.03 0.99
CA PHE A 100 15.12 1.69 0.48
C PHE A 100 16.24 2.08 1.43
N TRP A 101 16.14 3.24 2.06
CA TRP A 101 17.08 3.69 3.10
C TRP A 101 17.12 2.74 4.29
N LEU A 102 15.99 2.18 4.70
CA LEU A 102 15.96 1.22 5.81
C LEU A 102 16.54 -0.15 5.41
N THR A 103 16.47 -0.52 4.13
CA THR A 103 16.92 -1.82 3.62
C THR A 103 18.40 -1.87 3.21
N ILE A 104 19.02 -0.76 2.79
CA ILE A 104 20.39 -0.74 2.25
C ILE A 104 21.38 -0.23 3.31
N GLN A 105 21.56 -0.95 4.41
CA GLN A 105 22.38 -0.44 5.53
C GLN A 105 23.90 -0.56 5.34
N GLU A 106 24.36 -1.34 4.35
CA GLU A 106 25.77 -1.74 4.20
C GLU A 106 26.62 -0.80 3.33
N GLN A 107 26.23 0.47 3.16
CA GLN A 107 26.89 1.40 2.22
C GLN A 107 27.35 2.71 2.89
N PRO A 108 28.42 3.36 2.39
CA PRO A 108 28.87 4.65 2.89
C PRO A 108 27.78 5.73 2.68
N LEU A 109 27.67 6.63 3.66
CA LEU A 109 26.51 7.51 3.88
C LEU A 109 26.07 8.32 2.64
N GLY A 110 27.01 8.81 1.83
CA GLY A 110 26.71 9.54 0.59
C GLY A 110 26.15 8.66 -0.53
N VAL A 111 26.69 7.45 -0.70
CA VAL A 111 26.23 6.48 -1.70
C VAL A 111 24.91 5.86 -1.28
N HIS A 112 24.74 5.61 0.02
CA HIS A 112 23.50 5.12 0.60
C HIS A 112 22.32 6.07 0.32
N LEU A 113 22.51 7.38 0.50
CA LEU A 113 21.45 8.37 0.29
C LEU A 113 21.10 8.48 -1.20
N ALA A 114 22.12 8.53 -2.07
CA ALA A 114 21.92 8.60 -3.51
C ALA A 114 21.18 7.37 -4.06
N LEU A 115 21.54 6.16 -3.59
CA LEU A 115 20.86 4.91 -3.98
C LEU A 115 19.42 4.87 -3.49
N ALA A 116 19.16 5.19 -2.22
CA ALA A 116 17.82 5.17 -1.66
C ALA A 116 16.88 6.13 -2.40
N VAL A 117 17.33 7.36 -2.63
CA VAL A 117 16.58 8.38 -3.35
C VAL A 117 16.40 8.01 -4.82
N GLY A 118 17.43 7.48 -5.47
CA GLY A 118 17.41 7.07 -6.87
C GLY A 118 16.43 5.91 -7.12
N CYS A 119 16.52 4.85 -6.31
CA CYS A 119 15.60 3.70 -6.39
C CYS A 119 14.16 4.12 -6.07
N GLY A 120 13.97 4.96 -5.04
CA GLY A 120 12.65 5.52 -4.73
C GLY A 120 12.07 6.33 -5.89
N LEU A 121 12.91 7.11 -6.59
CA LEU A 121 12.48 7.94 -7.73
C LEU A 121 12.01 7.08 -8.91
N ILE A 122 12.72 5.99 -9.20
CA ILE A 122 12.31 5.05 -10.26
C ILE A 122 10.91 4.48 -9.96
N ILE A 123 10.67 4.00 -8.73
CA ILE A 123 9.35 3.48 -8.34
C ILE A 123 8.27 4.55 -8.47
N ALA A 124 8.55 5.77 -8.00
CA ALA A 124 7.59 6.86 -8.07
C ALA A 124 7.24 7.24 -9.52
N LEU A 125 8.21 7.25 -10.43
CA LEU A 125 7.98 7.48 -11.85
C LEU A 125 7.12 6.38 -12.49
N VAL A 126 7.40 5.11 -12.17
CA VAL A 126 6.61 3.99 -12.69
C VAL A 126 5.17 4.08 -12.20
N TRP A 127 4.96 4.29 -10.89
CA TRP A 127 3.63 4.41 -10.32
C TRP A 127 2.89 5.62 -10.90
N THR A 128 3.49 6.81 -10.87
CA THR A 128 2.86 8.01 -11.44
C THR A 128 2.57 7.88 -12.93
N GLY A 129 3.40 7.18 -13.69
CA GLY A 129 3.15 6.83 -15.09
C GLY A 129 1.91 5.96 -15.27
N ILE A 130 1.76 4.90 -14.45
CA ILE A 130 0.58 4.02 -14.45
C ILE A 130 -0.67 4.83 -14.09
N ASP A 131 -0.61 5.65 -13.03
CA ASP A 131 -1.75 6.46 -12.60
C ASP A 131 -2.12 7.54 -13.62
N ALA A 132 -1.13 8.16 -14.28
CA ALA A 132 -1.36 9.14 -15.34
C ALA A 132 -1.98 8.50 -16.58
N TRP A 133 -1.50 7.31 -16.98
CA TRP A 133 -2.06 6.54 -18.09
C TRP A 133 -3.49 6.07 -17.77
N GLY A 134 -3.72 5.56 -16.55
CA GLY A 134 -5.07 5.22 -16.08
C GLY A 134 -6.00 6.42 -15.99
N ASN A 135 -5.48 7.61 -15.69
CA ASN A 135 -6.25 8.86 -15.67
C ASN A 135 -6.65 9.36 -17.06
N HIS A 136 -6.03 8.84 -18.13
CA HIS A 136 -6.44 9.14 -19.50
C HIS A 136 -7.76 8.46 -19.87
N PHE A 137 -8.05 7.28 -19.29
CA PHE A 137 -9.28 6.51 -19.55
C PHE A 137 -10.46 6.86 -18.63
N ARG A 138 -10.32 7.86 -17.77
CA ARG A 138 -11.37 8.34 -16.87
C ARG A 138 -12.26 9.35 -17.59
N SER A 139 -13.57 9.31 -17.37
CA SER A 139 -14.50 10.29 -17.94
C SER A 139 -14.09 11.71 -17.53
N ASN A 140 -14.13 12.63 -18.49
CA ASN A 140 -14.26 14.05 -18.15
C ASN A 140 -15.74 14.23 -17.79
N ASP A 141 -16.05 14.77 -16.61
CA ASP A 141 -17.43 15.12 -16.24
C ASP A 141 -17.96 16.34 -17.04
N ASP A 142 -17.43 16.58 -18.23
CA ASP A 142 -17.79 17.65 -19.15
C ASP A 142 -18.53 17.04 -20.37
N GLU A 143 -19.63 16.33 -20.13
CA GLU A 143 -20.73 16.07 -21.09
C GLU A 143 -22.02 15.66 -20.35
#